data_AF-X1GE91-F1
#
_entry.id   AF-X1GE91-F1
#
_cell.length_a   1.000
_cell.length_b   1.000
_cell.length_c   1.000
_cell.angle_alpha   90.00
_cell.angle_beta   90.00
_cell.angle_gamma   90.00
#
_symmetry.space_group_name_H-M   'P 1'
#
loop_
_entity.id
_entity.type
_entity.pdbx_description
1 polymer ?
#
loop_
_entity_poly.entity_id
_entity_poly.type
_entity_poly.pdbx_seq_one_letter_code
_entity_poly.pdbx_strand_id
1 'polypeptide(L)'
;LLPTFMADPEIHVELSGQDLIYWYLGFNNLMINRTWREALSYAYNYSYVVEEILNGEATRAHPAVPAVYPGHNASVQANLPTMDISYARSIMQSMGFGVGWDTTYPGTNEADWASESFASSNFGGPLELNLIFGNSRNADINALASTMWQLIGIDTTEIVRNFFDFLTLGWTTPNDLQIWHVGWGPDYPDAYNMLNPVFNPNSIDNFGQVNISM
;
A
#
# COMPACT_ATOMS: atom_id res chain seq x y z
N LEU A 1 -13.99 19.65 -10.66
CA LEU A 1 -13.40 20.92 -10.17
C LEU A 1 -12.31 21.44 -11.10
N LEU A 2 -11.32 20.63 -11.49
CA LEU A 2 -10.28 21.07 -12.45
C LEU A 2 -10.81 21.62 -13.79
N PRO A 3 -11.80 20.98 -14.48
CA PRO A 3 -12.37 21.55 -15.71
C PRO A 3 -13.04 22.92 -15.50
N THR A 4 -13.56 23.18 -14.29
CA THR A 4 -14.16 24.46 -13.93
C THR A 4 -13.09 25.55 -13.86
N PHE A 5 -11.96 25.28 -13.20
CA PHE A 5 -10.84 26.21 -13.13
C PHE A 5 -10.18 26.46 -14.49
N MET A 6 -10.06 25.42 -15.32
CA MET A 6 -9.51 25.56 -16.68
C MET A 6 -10.42 26.38 -17.61
N ALA A 7 -11.72 26.47 -17.32
CA ALA A 7 -12.68 27.21 -18.13
C ALA A 7 -12.83 28.69 -17.72
N ASP A 8 -12.28 29.08 -16.58
CA ASP A 8 -12.39 30.45 -16.05
C ASP A 8 -11.27 31.34 -16.65
N PRO A 9 -11.60 32.41 -17.39
CA PRO A 9 -10.60 33.27 -18.02
C PRO A 9 -9.78 34.12 -17.03
N GLU A 10 -10.22 34.23 -15.77
CA GLU A 10 -9.49 34.95 -14.71
C GLU A 10 -8.48 34.06 -13.97
N ILE A 11 -8.47 32.75 -14.26
CA ILE A 11 -7.65 31.76 -13.56
C ILE A 11 -6.64 31.15 -14.53
N HIS A 12 -5.36 31.23 -14.19
CA HIS A 12 -4.31 30.50 -14.88
C HIS A 12 -4.11 29.13 -14.22
N VAL A 13 -4.33 28.06 -14.99
CA VAL A 13 -4.04 26.69 -14.57
C VAL A 13 -2.84 26.19 -15.37
N GLU A 14 -1.76 25.84 -14.68
CA GLU A 14 -0.58 25.20 -15.25
C GLU A 14 -0.52 23.74 -14.82
N LEU A 15 -0.36 22.84 -15.79
CA LEU A 15 -0.12 21.42 -15.53
C LEU A 15 1.38 21.18 -15.48
N SER A 16 1.93 21.04 -14.28
CA SER A 16 3.38 20.86 -14.06
C SER A 16 3.90 19.44 -14.36
N GLY A 17 3.06 18.56 -14.91
CA GLY A 17 3.39 17.17 -15.19
C GLY A 17 3.32 16.27 -13.95
N GLN A 18 4.00 15.12 -14.03
CA GLN A 18 4.08 14.15 -12.94
C GLN A 18 4.98 14.68 -11.83
N ASP A 19 4.51 14.67 -10.58
CA ASP A 19 5.33 15.01 -9.42
C ASP A 19 6.35 13.89 -9.11
N LEU A 20 7.31 14.20 -8.25
CA LEU A 20 8.33 13.25 -7.82
C LEU A 20 7.94 12.54 -6.51
N ILE A 21 6.72 12.79 -6.03
CA ILE A 21 6.20 12.22 -4.79
C ILE A 21 5.68 10.84 -5.12
N TYR A 22 6.20 9.82 -4.44
CA TYR A 22 5.60 8.49 -4.53
C TYR A 22 4.90 8.17 -3.23
N TRP A 23 3.74 7.54 -3.38
CA TRP A 23 2.93 7.04 -2.28
C TRP A 23 2.99 5.52 -2.28
N TYR A 24 3.06 4.93 -1.09
CA TYR A 24 3.14 3.49 -0.93
C TYR A 24 2.29 3.00 0.23
N LEU A 25 1.86 1.74 0.10
CA LEU A 25 1.33 0.96 1.20
C LEU A 25 2.50 0.29 1.91
N GLY A 26 2.83 0.80 3.10
CA GLY A 26 3.86 0.26 3.96
C GLY A 26 3.35 -0.93 4.77
N PHE A 27 4.24 -1.87 5.03
CA PHE A 27 3.99 -3.04 5.89
C PHE A 27 5.07 -3.12 6.94
N ASN A 28 4.68 -3.57 8.13
CA ASN A 28 5.61 -3.98 9.15
C ASN A 28 6.31 -5.26 8.73
N ASN A 29 7.55 -5.15 8.26
CA ASN A 29 8.25 -6.27 7.65
C ASN A 29 8.77 -7.29 8.67
N LEU A 30 8.80 -6.95 9.96
CA LEU A 30 9.12 -7.87 11.05
C LEU A 30 7.90 -8.73 11.42
N MET A 31 6.73 -8.12 11.50
CA MET A 31 5.49 -8.81 11.88
C MET A 31 4.85 -9.54 10.70
N ILE A 32 4.70 -8.86 9.57
CA ILE A 32 4.02 -9.35 8.38
C ILE A 32 5.10 -9.86 7.43
N ASN A 33 5.35 -11.17 7.41
CA ASN A 33 6.43 -11.75 6.61
C ASN A 33 6.23 -11.57 5.09
N ARG A 34 7.25 -11.86 4.29
CA ARG A 34 7.23 -11.66 2.83
C ARG A 34 6.05 -12.33 2.14
N THR A 35 5.74 -13.57 2.50
CA THR A 35 4.67 -14.36 1.85
C THR A 35 3.30 -13.74 2.10
N TRP A 36 3.03 -13.27 3.32
CA TRP A 36 1.83 -12.51 3.64
C TRP A 36 1.73 -11.20 2.84
N ARG A 37 2.80 -10.40 2.81
CA ARG A 37 2.82 -9.15 2.04
C ARG A 37 2.60 -9.37 0.54
N GLU A 38 3.12 -10.47 0.01
CA GLU A 38 2.91 -10.85 -1.39
C GLU A 38 1.43 -11.16 -1.64
N ALA A 39 0.78 -11.98 -0.81
CA ALA A 39 -0.65 -12.27 -0.93
C ALA A 39 -1.50 -10.99 -0.85
N LEU A 40 -1.25 -10.12 0.14
CA LEU A 40 -1.96 -8.85 0.31
C LEU A 40 -1.76 -7.91 -0.88
N SER A 41 -0.57 -7.89 -1.47
CA SER A 41 -0.26 -7.06 -2.62
C SER A 41 -0.97 -7.53 -3.89
N TYR A 42 -1.03 -8.84 -4.15
CA TYR A 42 -1.81 -9.40 -5.27
C TYR A 42 -3.32 -9.30 -5.05
N ALA A 43 -3.79 -9.28 -3.80
CA ALA A 43 -5.21 -9.06 -3.54
C ALA A 43 -5.67 -7.61 -3.80
N TYR A 44 -4.75 -6.63 -3.80
CA TYR A 44 -5.11 -5.22 -3.77
C TYR A 44 -5.35 -4.61 -5.17
N ASN A 45 -6.44 -3.85 -5.32
CA ASN A 45 -6.84 -3.25 -6.59
C ASN A 45 -6.18 -1.89 -6.85
N TYR A 46 -4.96 -1.91 -7.39
CA TYR A 46 -4.21 -0.69 -7.67
C TYR A 46 -4.83 0.22 -8.73
N SER A 47 -5.52 -0.34 -9.74
CA SER A 47 -6.20 0.46 -10.78
C SER A 47 -7.36 1.24 -10.19
N TYR A 48 -8.16 0.62 -9.31
CA TYR A 48 -9.25 1.31 -8.63
C TYR A 48 -8.76 2.48 -7.76
N VAL A 49 -7.61 2.33 -7.09
CA VAL A 49 -7.00 3.46 -6.37
C VAL A 49 -6.71 4.62 -7.32
N VAL A 50 -6.08 4.34 -8.46
CA VAL A 50 -5.69 5.37 -9.41
C VAL A 50 -6.91 6.03 -10.05
N GLU A 51 -7.83 5.23 -10.57
CA GLU A 51 -8.95 5.67 -11.40
C GLU A 51 -10.07 6.29 -10.57
N GLU A 52 -10.43 5.65 -9.46
CA GLU A 52 -11.63 6.02 -8.68
C GLU A 52 -11.28 6.83 -7.43
N ILE A 53 -10.29 6.41 -6.64
CA ILE A 53 -9.95 7.13 -5.39
C ILE A 53 -9.15 8.41 -5.68
N LEU A 54 -8.22 8.33 -6.63
CA LEU A 54 -7.35 9.44 -7.03
C LEU A 54 -7.86 10.15 -8.29
N ASN A 55 -9.05 9.82 -8.80
CA ASN A 55 -9.71 10.45 -9.95
C ASN A 55 -8.83 10.50 -11.23
N GLY A 56 -7.94 9.54 -11.42
CA GLY A 56 -6.97 9.54 -12.52
C GLY A 56 -5.87 10.60 -12.42
N GLU A 57 -5.75 11.31 -11.30
CA GLU A 57 -4.72 12.33 -11.06
C GLU A 57 -3.36 11.71 -10.67
N ALA A 58 -3.34 10.41 -10.39
CA ALA A 58 -2.13 9.66 -10.09
C ALA A 58 -1.78 8.68 -11.19
N THR A 59 -0.55 8.20 -11.19
CA THR A 59 -0.09 7.12 -12.06
C THR A 59 0.42 5.96 -11.22
N ARG A 60 0.25 4.72 -11.68
CA ARG A 60 0.83 3.56 -11.03
C ARG A 60 2.34 3.76 -10.87
N ALA A 61 2.80 3.78 -9.63
CA ALA A 61 4.19 4.03 -9.31
C ALA A 61 5.11 2.99 -9.99
N HIS A 62 6.25 3.49 -10.45
CA HIS A 62 7.41 2.70 -10.84
C HIS A 62 8.12 2.18 -9.57
N PRO A 63 9.21 1.40 -9.68
CA PRO A 63 10.10 1.12 -8.55
C PRO A 63 10.49 2.40 -7.80
N ALA A 64 11.02 2.27 -6.57
CA ALA A 64 11.31 3.38 -5.66
C ALA A 64 11.98 4.63 -6.27
N VAL A 65 12.71 4.47 -7.38
CA VAL A 65 13.27 5.57 -8.17
C VAL A 65 12.40 5.82 -9.42
N PRO A 66 11.76 7.00 -9.55
CA PRO A 66 10.99 7.41 -10.73
C PRO A 66 11.77 7.32 -12.04
N ALA A 67 11.06 7.08 -13.15
CA ALA A 67 11.66 6.87 -14.48
C ALA A 67 12.51 8.05 -14.98
N VAL A 68 12.27 9.26 -14.48
CA VAL A 68 12.99 10.48 -14.86
C VAL A 68 14.35 10.64 -14.16
N TYR A 69 14.66 9.85 -13.12
CA TYR A 69 15.92 9.95 -12.41
C TYR A 69 17.01 9.00 -12.91
N PRO A 70 18.28 9.45 -12.93
CA PRO A 70 19.42 8.54 -13.02
C PRO A 70 19.36 7.51 -11.88
N GLY A 71 19.48 6.23 -12.21
CA GLY A 71 19.34 5.13 -11.24
C GLY A 71 17.98 4.43 -11.26
N HIS A 72 17.02 4.90 -12.07
CA HIS A 72 15.81 4.13 -12.37
C HIS A 72 16.15 2.75 -12.93
N ASN A 73 15.46 1.73 -12.42
CA ASN A 73 15.62 0.35 -12.88
C ASN A 73 14.28 -0.21 -13.38
N ALA A 74 14.05 -0.10 -14.69
CA ALA A 74 12.83 -0.59 -15.33
C ALA A 74 12.60 -2.11 -15.19
N SER A 75 13.65 -2.90 -14.95
CA SER A 75 13.51 -4.36 -14.80
C SER A 75 12.71 -4.77 -13.56
N VAL A 76 12.66 -3.91 -12.53
CA VAL A 76 11.86 -4.15 -11.33
C VAL A 76 10.36 -3.94 -11.61
N GLN A 77 10.02 -3.12 -12.60
CA GLN A 77 8.61 -2.83 -12.92
C GLN A 77 7.84 -4.07 -13.39
N ALA A 78 8.49 -4.97 -14.13
CA ALA A 78 7.90 -6.20 -14.62
C ALA A 78 7.48 -7.17 -13.49
N ASN A 79 8.00 -6.97 -12.27
CA ASN A 79 7.73 -7.81 -11.10
C ASN A 79 6.79 -7.14 -10.10
N LEU A 80 6.18 -5.99 -10.44
CA LEU A 80 5.22 -5.34 -9.55
C LEU A 80 3.90 -6.11 -9.54
N PRO A 81 3.27 -6.26 -8.37
CA PRO A 81 1.99 -6.93 -8.25
C PRO A 81 0.91 -6.17 -9.02
N THR A 82 0.10 -6.93 -9.74
CA THR A 82 -1.18 -6.52 -10.29
C THR A 82 -2.28 -7.32 -9.58
N MET A 83 -3.50 -6.81 -9.53
CA MET A 83 -4.56 -7.49 -8.80
C MET A 83 -4.85 -8.86 -9.42
N ASP A 84 -4.68 -9.91 -8.62
CA ASP A 84 -4.98 -11.29 -8.95
C ASP A 84 -5.40 -12.01 -7.66
N ILE A 85 -6.71 -12.00 -7.39
CA ILE A 85 -7.29 -12.64 -6.19
C ILE A 85 -7.02 -14.14 -6.20
N SER A 86 -7.01 -14.78 -7.37
CA SER A 86 -6.78 -16.22 -7.46
C SER A 86 -5.36 -16.62 -7.09
N TYR A 87 -4.40 -15.85 -7.58
CA TYR A 87 -3.01 -16.03 -7.18
C TYR A 87 -2.80 -15.71 -5.71
N ALA A 88 -3.40 -14.63 -5.18
CA ALA A 88 -3.35 -14.31 -3.76
C ALA A 88 -3.89 -15.45 -2.87
N ARG A 89 -5.03 -16.06 -3.23
CA ARG A 89 -5.57 -17.25 -2.55
C ARG A 89 -4.65 -18.45 -2.63
N SER A 90 -3.97 -18.66 -3.76
CA SER A 90 -2.97 -19.73 -3.88
C SER A 90 -1.79 -19.53 -2.92
N ILE A 91 -1.35 -18.29 -2.70
CA ILE A 91 -0.33 -17.94 -1.70
C ILE A 91 -0.87 -18.21 -0.30
N MET A 92 -2.12 -17.84 0.00
CA MET A 92 -2.77 -18.14 1.29
C MET A 92 -2.78 -19.65 1.59
N GLN A 93 -3.13 -20.48 0.59
CA GLN A 93 -3.07 -21.95 0.74
C GLN A 93 -1.65 -22.47 0.97
N SER A 94 -0.63 -21.87 0.35
CA SER A 94 0.77 -22.25 0.60
C SER A 94 1.21 -22.00 2.05
N MET A 95 0.53 -21.11 2.75
CA MET A 95 0.73 -20.83 4.18
C MET A 95 -0.16 -21.69 5.09
N GLY A 96 -1.01 -22.56 4.52
CA GLY A 96 -1.92 -23.42 5.27
C GLY A 96 -3.33 -22.87 5.48
N PHE A 97 -3.68 -21.72 4.90
CA PHE A 97 -5.00 -21.10 5.04
C PHE A 97 -5.92 -21.45 3.86
N GLY A 98 -7.17 -21.84 4.15
CA GLY A 98 -8.14 -22.22 3.12
C GLY A 98 -7.74 -23.43 2.29
N VAL A 99 -6.89 -24.34 2.82
CA VAL A 99 -6.38 -25.51 2.08
C VAL A 99 -7.53 -26.40 1.60
N GLY A 100 -7.52 -26.71 0.31
CA GLY A 100 -8.54 -27.54 -0.34
C GLY A 100 -9.76 -26.77 -0.84
N TRP A 101 -9.83 -25.46 -0.59
CA TRP A 101 -10.85 -24.59 -1.19
C TRP A 101 -10.47 -24.21 -2.62
N ASP A 102 -11.47 -23.86 -3.42
CA ASP A 102 -11.26 -23.27 -4.73
C ASP A 102 -10.58 -21.90 -4.60
N THR A 103 -9.48 -21.73 -5.31
CA THR A 103 -8.72 -20.47 -5.35
C THR A 103 -9.19 -19.54 -6.47
N THR A 104 -9.99 -20.00 -7.43
CA THR A 104 -10.47 -19.14 -8.51
C THR A 104 -11.36 -18.01 -7.99
N TYR A 105 -11.36 -16.85 -8.66
CA TYR A 105 -12.16 -15.68 -8.29
C TYR A 105 -12.85 -15.08 -9.53
N PRO A 106 -14.19 -15.01 -9.55
CA PRO A 106 -15.10 -15.67 -8.61
C PRO A 106 -15.06 -17.21 -8.76
N GLY A 107 -15.12 -17.95 -7.64
CA GLY A 107 -15.06 -19.41 -7.57
C GLY A 107 -16.17 -20.04 -6.73
N THR A 108 -16.04 -21.31 -6.36
CA THR A 108 -17.06 -22.05 -5.61
C THR A 108 -17.04 -21.80 -4.10
N ASN A 109 -15.92 -21.32 -3.55
CA ASN A 109 -15.72 -21.12 -2.11
C ASN A 109 -15.73 -19.64 -1.70
N GLU A 110 -16.38 -18.75 -2.46
CA GLU A 110 -16.41 -17.30 -2.15
C GLU A 110 -16.94 -17.00 -0.75
N ALA A 111 -18.00 -17.68 -0.33
CA ALA A 111 -18.60 -17.48 0.99
C ALA A 111 -17.64 -17.92 2.12
N ASP A 112 -16.89 -19.01 1.90
CA ASP A 112 -15.92 -19.51 2.87
C ASP A 112 -14.78 -18.50 3.03
N TRP A 113 -14.14 -18.11 1.93
CA TRP A 113 -13.10 -17.07 1.94
C TRP A 113 -13.59 -15.76 2.58
N ALA A 114 -14.77 -15.27 2.20
CA ALA A 114 -15.28 -14.00 2.71
C ALA A 114 -15.70 -14.04 4.19
N SER A 115 -15.91 -15.22 4.78
CA SER A 115 -16.30 -15.37 6.19
C SER A 115 -15.14 -15.56 7.15
N GLU A 116 -13.94 -15.78 6.63
CA GLU A 116 -12.76 -16.10 7.44
C GLU A 116 -12.10 -14.88 8.08
N SER A 117 -11.27 -15.16 9.09
CA SER A 117 -10.48 -14.18 9.83
C SER A 117 -9.08 -14.73 10.10
N PHE A 118 -8.36 -15.03 9.01
CA PHE A 118 -7.04 -15.64 9.09
C PHE A 118 -6.00 -14.73 9.72
N ALA A 119 -6.14 -13.40 9.56
CA ALA A 119 -5.25 -12.46 10.25
C ALA A 119 -5.46 -12.54 11.76
N SER A 120 -6.71 -12.49 12.23
CA SER A 120 -7.01 -12.70 13.66
C SER A 120 -6.42 -13.99 14.21
N SER A 121 -6.57 -15.09 13.47
CA SER A 121 -6.05 -16.40 13.89
C SER A 121 -4.51 -16.44 13.94
N ASN A 122 -3.83 -15.76 13.03
CA ASN A 122 -2.38 -15.80 12.90
C ASN A 122 -1.64 -14.76 13.75
N PHE A 123 -2.19 -13.54 13.86
CA PHE A 123 -1.57 -12.39 14.50
C PHE A 123 -2.17 -12.04 15.87
N GLY A 124 -3.23 -12.76 16.29
CA GLY A 124 -3.94 -12.50 17.56
C GLY A 124 -4.98 -11.39 17.47
N GLY A 125 -5.24 -10.87 16.27
CA GLY A 125 -6.24 -9.84 15.97
C GLY A 125 -6.23 -9.46 14.48
N PRO A 126 -7.23 -8.69 14.02
CA PRO A 126 -7.27 -8.20 12.64
C PRO A 126 -6.03 -7.36 12.31
N LEU A 127 -5.63 -7.34 11.03
CA LEU A 127 -4.52 -6.46 10.62
C LEU A 127 -4.92 -5.00 10.76
N GLU A 128 -4.04 -4.21 11.38
CA GLU A 128 -4.29 -2.80 11.65
C GLU A 128 -3.94 -1.92 10.44
N LEU A 129 -4.97 -1.29 9.88
CA LEU A 129 -4.87 -0.23 8.86
C LEU A 129 -4.82 1.13 9.55
N ASN A 130 -3.69 1.84 9.43
CA ASN A 130 -3.55 3.17 10.02
C ASN A 130 -4.31 4.21 9.19
N LEU A 131 -5.21 4.95 9.85
CA LEU A 131 -5.97 6.05 9.28
C LEU A 131 -5.52 7.38 9.90
N ILE A 132 -5.04 8.30 9.07
CA ILE A 132 -4.75 9.67 9.50
C ILE A 132 -6.07 10.43 9.68
N PHE A 133 -6.28 11.00 10.88
CA PHE A 133 -7.48 11.74 11.24
C PHE A 133 -7.79 12.85 10.22
N GLY A 134 -9.00 12.84 9.67
CA GLY A 134 -9.46 13.82 8.70
C GLY A 134 -9.00 13.57 7.24
N ASN A 135 -8.26 12.50 6.97
CA ASN A 135 -7.82 12.16 5.62
C ASN A 135 -8.79 11.18 4.94
N SER A 136 -9.75 11.72 4.15
CA SER A 136 -10.75 10.91 3.46
C SER A 136 -10.16 9.96 2.42
N ARG A 137 -9.12 10.38 1.68
CA ARG A 137 -8.45 9.51 0.69
C ARG A 137 -7.80 8.29 1.36
N ASN A 138 -7.21 8.48 2.55
CA ASN A 138 -6.68 7.37 3.33
C ASN A 138 -7.80 6.44 3.81
N ALA A 139 -8.95 6.98 4.24
CA ALA A 139 -10.11 6.16 4.62
C ALA A 139 -10.63 5.33 3.43
N ASP A 140 -10.74 5.92 2.24
CA ASP A 140 -11.17 5.21 1.03
C ASP A 140 -10.18 4.10 0.62
N ILE A 141 -8.88 4.36 0.74
CA ILE A 141 -7.81 3.37 0.52
C ILE A 141 -7.91 2.21 1.52
N ASN A 142 -8.13 2.52 2.81
CA ASN A 142 -8.28 1.49 3.84
C ASN A 142 -9.56 0.66 3.63
N ALA A 143 -10.68 1.30 3.26
CA ALA A 143 -11.92 0.61 2.94
C ALA A 143 -11.76 -0.33 1.74
N LEU A 144 -11.03 0.11 0.70
CA LEU A 144 -10.68 -0.74 -0.43
C LEU A 144 -9.79 -1.92 0.03
N ALA A 145 -8.74 -1.67 0.81
CA ALA A 145 -7.86 -2.71 1.32
C ALA A 145 -8.65 -3.76 2.12
N SER A 146 -9.50 -3.32 3.04
CA SER A 146 -10.37 -4.19 3.84
C SER A 146 -11.27 -5.04 2.95
N THR A 147 -11.95 -4.42 1.97
CA THR A 147 -12.85 -5.14 1.06
C THR A 147 -12.10 -6.18 0.23
N MET A 148 -10.95 -5.81 -0.34
CA MET A 148 -10.16 -6.68 -1.20
C MET A 148 -9.50 -7.82 -0.43
N TRP A 149 -8.99 -7.54 0.77
CA TRP A 149 -8.33 -8.54 1.60
C TRP A 149 -9.31 -9.51 2.25
N GLN A 150 -10.56 -9.10 2.49
CA GLN A 150 -11.61 -10.03 2.90
C GLN A 150 -11.89 -11.10 1.81
N LEU A 151 -11.66 -10.80 0.53
CA LEU A 151 -11.80 -11.80 -0.55
C LEU A 151 -10.80 -12.95 -0.43
N ILE A 152 -9.73 -12.78 0.35
CA ILE A 152 -8.75 -13.83 0.64
C ILE A 152 -8.77 -14.24 2.13
N GLY A 153 -9.86 -13.94 2.84
CA GLY A 153 -10.09 -14.33 4.23
C GLY A 153 -9.31 -13.53 5.28
N ILE A 154 -8.84 -12.34 4.91
CA ILE A 154 -8.09 -11.47 5.80
C ILE A 154 -9.00 -10.38 6.36
N ASP A 155 -9.18 -10.43 7.67
CA ASP A 155 -9.86 -9.43 8.45
C ASP A 155 -8.93 -8.27 8.84
N THR A 156 -9.48 -7.06 8.83
CA THR A 156 -8.74 -5.81 9.10
C THR A 156 -9.50 -4.93 10.08
N THR A 157 -8.79 -4.07 10.80
CA THR A 157 -9.38 -3.02 11.62
C THR A 157 -8.69 -1.69 11.35
N GLU A 158 -9.42 -0.58 11.46
CA GLU A 158 -8.82 0.74 11.30
C GLU A 158 -8.40 1.33 12.64
N ILE A 159 -7.20 1.89 12.69
CA ILE A 159 -6.68 2.62 13.85
C ILE A 159 -6.50 4.09 13.45
N VAL A 160 -7.35 4.95 14.01
CA VAL A 160 -7.30 6.40 13.75
C VAL A 160 -6.19 7.04 14.57
N ARG A 161 -5.34 7.82 13.92
CA ARG A 161 -4.22 8.55 14.54
C ARG A 161 -4.16 9.98 14.07
N ASN A 162 -3.67 10.89 14.91
CA ASN A 162 -3.21 12.19 14.42
C ASN A 162 -1.96 11.99 13.54
N PHE A 163 -1.74 12.86 12.57
CA PHE A 163 -0.57 12.79 11.68
C PHE A 163 0.76 12.82 12.46
N PHE A 164 0.88 13.66 13.48
CA PHE A 164 2.10 13.75 14.28
C PHE A 164 2.34 12.50 15.13
N ASP A 165 1.28 11.90 15.68
CA ASP A 165 1.39 10.66 16.44
C ASP A 165 1.80 9.50 15.52
N PHE A 166 1.20 9.43 14.33
CA PHE A 166 1.59 8.46 13.30
C PHE A 166 3.06 8.59 12.92
N LEU A 167 3.55 9.80 12.64
CA LEU A 167 4.95 10.03 12.32
C LEU A 167 5.88 9.66 13.47
N THR A 168 5.51 10.07 14.70
CA THR A 168 6.27 9.76 15.90
C THR A 168 6.40 8.25 16.10
N LEU A 169 5.31 7.49 15.96
CA LEU A 169 5.36 6.02 16.02
C LEU A 169 6.30 5.45 14.95
N GLY A 170 6.17 5.88 13.70
CA GLY A 170 7.04 5.40 12.62
C GLY A 170 8.52 5.65 12.87
N TRP A 171 8.88 6.72 13.57
CA TRP A 171 10.27 7.05 13.92
C TRP A 171 10.76 6.36 15.20
N THR A 172 9.93 6.29 16.25
CA THR A 172 10.39 5.87 17.59
C THR A 172 10.05 4.43 17.92
N THR A 173 8.90 3.95 17.46
CA THR A 173 8.42 2.58 17.67
C THR A 173 7.79 2.04 16.38
N PRO A 174 8.57 1.95 15.28
CA PRO A 174 8.06 1.55 13.97
C PRO A 174 7.29 0.21 13.97
N ASN A 175 7.59 -0.66 14.94
CA ASN A 175 6.95 -1.95 15.08
C ASN A 175 5.52 -1.89 15.60
N ASP A 176 5.07 -0.74 16.12
CA ASP A 176 3.69 -0.51 16.58
C ASP A 176 2.74 -0.17 15.42
N LEU A 177 3.29 0.09 14.23
CA LEU A 177 2.51 0.21 12.99
C LEU A 177 2.48 -1.16 12.32
N GLN A 178 1.34 -1.59 11.78
CA GLN A 178 1.25 -2.81 10.97
C GLN A 178 1.17 -2.49 9.48
N ILE A 179 0.19 -1.67 9.08
CA ILE A 179 -0.03 -1.28 7.69
C ILE A 179 -0.38 0.20 7.64
N TRP A 180 0.22 0.95 6.71
CA TRP A 180 0.01 2.39 6.59
C TRP A 180 0.15 2.86 5.15
N HIS A 181 -0.47 4.00 4.85
CA HIS A 181 -0.26 4.71 3.60
C HIS A 181 0.51 6.00 3.85
N VAL A 182 1.68 6.13 3.24
CA VAL A 182 2.53 7.33 3.37
C VAL A 182 3.25 7.58 2.06
N GLY A 183 3.70 8.81 1.86
CA GLY A 183 4.46 9.20 0.69
C GLY A 183 5.81 9.79 1.05
N TRP A 184 6.71 9.79 0.07
CA TRP A 184 7.98 10.49 0.16
C TRP A 184 8.09 11.42 -1.04
N GLY A 185 8.21 12.72 -0.75
CA GLY A 185 8.57 13.73 -1.73
C GLY A 185 10.05 14.02 -1.61
N PRO A 186 10.86 13.85 -2.67
CA PRO A 186 12.29 14.05 -2.56
C PRO A 186 12.64 15.50 -2.28
N ASP A 187 13.62 15.71 -1.39
CA ASP A 187 14.17 17.04 -1.08
C ASP A 187 14.99 17.60 -2.25
N TYR A 188 15.57 16.70 -3.07
CA TYR A 188 16.40 17.03 -4.23
C TYR A 188 16.38 15.90 -5.27
N PRO A 189 16.63 16.21 -6.55
CA PRO A 189 16.44 15.27 -7.66
C PRO A 189 17.57 14.24 -7.81
N ASP A 190 17.75 13.41 -6.78
CA ASP A 190 18.73 12.34 -6.73
C ASP A 190 18.07 11.03 -6.28
N ALA A 191 18.36 9.93 -6.98
CA ALA A 191 17.89 8.60 -6.60
C ALA A 191 18.31 8.20 -5.18
N TYR A 192 19.43 8.71 -4.68
CA TYR A 192 19.84 8.54 -3.29
C TYR A 192 18.78 9.06 -2.31
N ASN A 193 18.17 10.21 -2.58
CA ASN A 193 17.12 10.75 -1.71
C ASN A 193 15.80 9.96 -1.80
N MET A 194 15.61 9.17 -2.86
CA MET A 194 14.47 8.26 -2.96
C MET A 194 14.70 6.94 -2.22
N LEU A 195 15.95 6.48 -2.19
CA LEU A 195 16.32 5.17 -1.67
C LEU A 195 16.76 5.22 -0.21
N ASN A 196 17.70 6.11 0.12
CA ASN A 196 18.35 6.11 1.41
C ASN A 196 17.40 6.49 2.56
N PRO A 197 16.62 7.58 2.49
CA PRO A 197 15.72 7.93 3.59
C PRO A 197 14.70 6.83 3.89
N VAL A 198 14.15 6.20 2.86
CA VAL A 198 12.99 5.30 3.01
C VAL A 198 13.36 3.83 3.18
N PHE A 199 14.50 3.37 2.66
CA PHE A 199 14.87 1.94 2.64
C PHE A 199 16.18 1.60 3.36
N ASN A 200 16.94 2.59 3.84
CA ASN A 200 18.14 2.32 4.64
C ASN A 200 17.73 2.05 6.11
N PRO A 201 18.10 0.90 6.70
CA PRO A 201 17.81 0.61 8.11
C PRO A 201 18.40 1.61 9.11
N ASN A 202 19.42 2.39 8.71
CA ASN A 202 20.02 3.43 9.54
C ASN A 202 19.40 4.82 9.34
N SER A 203 18.42 4.96 8.45
CA SER A 203 17.69 6.21 8.26
C SER A 203 16.64 6.38 9.36
N ILE A 204 16.51 7.60 9.88
CA ILE A 204 15.42 7.95 10.79
C ILE A 204 14.05 7.88 10.08
N ASP A 205 14.02 8.05 8.75
CA ASP A 205 12.79 8.08 7.95
C ASP A 205 12.45 6.73 7.29
N ASN A 206 12.99 5.62 7.81
CA ASN A 206 12.80 4.27 7.24
C ASN A 206 11.38 3.70 7.44
N PHE A 207 10.37 4.41 6.92
CA PHE A 207 9.00 3.94 6.81
C PHE A 207 8.83 2.82 5.77
N GLY A 208 9.85 2.52 4.95
CA GLY A 208 9.84 1.31 4.12
C GLY A 208 10.07 0.04 4.94
N GLN A 209 10.70 0.17 6.13
CA GLN A 209 11.04 -0.93 7.03
C GLN A 209 11.76 -2.10 6.32
N VAL A 210 12.56 -1.82 5.30
CA VAL A 210 13.26 -2.86 4.54
C VAL A 210 14.56 -3.23 5.26
N ASN A 211 14.87 -4.53 5.32
CA ASN A 211 16.11 -5.09 5.89
C ASN A 211 16.42 -4.66 7.34
N ILE A 212 15.39 -4.41 8.16
CA ILE A 212 15.56 -4.26 9.60
C ILE A 212 15.90 -5.61 10.23
N SER A 213 17.15 -5.75 10.69
CA SER A 213 17.58 -6.86 11.55
C SER A 213 17.42 -6.48 13.02
N MET A 214 17.03 -7.44 13.87
CA MET A 214 17.13 -7.31 15.33
C MET A 214 18.58 -7.12 15.78
#